data_AF-A0A1Q7IDP0-F1
#
_entry.id   AF-A0A1Q7IDP0-F1
#
_cell.length_a   1.000
_cell.length_b   1.000
_cell.length_c   1.000
_cell.angle_alpha   90.00
_cell.angle_beta   90.00
_cell.angle_gamma   90.00
#
_symmetry.space_group_name_H-M   'P 1'
#
loop_
_entity.id
_entity.type
_entity.pdbx_description
1 polymer ?
#
loop_
_entity_poly.entity_id
_entity_poly.type
_entity_poly.pdbx_seq_one_letter_code
_entity_poly.pdbx_strand_id
1 'polypeptide(L)'
;MGRARPNDLRDLDDALREIRALPGLSERRPGVFWLRRTPFLHFHTTGDFRRAHAKVGRTWGREIVLPFGASRAARTAFVREIRKRYETCLELQPRAPRRAPTRPRRGGPSDGS
;
A
#
# COMPACT_ATOMS: atom_id res chain seq x y z
N MET A 1 2.33 21.03 -0.39
CA MET A 1 1.36 20.02 0.10
C MET A 1 1.92 19.34 1.33
N GLY A 2 1.16 19.31 2.42
CA GLY A 2 1.56 18.62 3.64
C GLY A 2 1.07 17.18 3.64
N ARG A 3 1.83 16.28 4.26
CA ARG A 3 1.35 14.93 4.55
C ARG A 3 0.15 15.01 5.49
N ALA A 4 -0.87 14.20 5.26
CA ALA A 4 -2.06 14.17 6.13
C ALA A 4 -1.67 13.86 7.59
N ARG A 5 -2.23 14.61 8.54
CA ARG A 5 -2.08 14.33 9.97
C ARG A 5 -3.03 13.19 10.36
N PRO A 6 -2.76 12.43 11.43
CA PRO A 6 -3.66 11.35 11.85
C PRO A 6 -5.10 11.83 12.12
N ASN A 7 -5.26 13.03 12.68
CA ASN A 7 -6.58 13.60 12.95
C ASN A 7 -7.38 13.88 11.68
N ASP A 8 -6.69 14.22 10.59
CA ASP A 8 -7.29 14.50 9.28
C ASP A 8 -7.87 13.23 8.64
N LEU A 9 -7.59 12.04 9.19
CA LEU A 9 -8.03 10.76 8.62
C LEU A 9 -9.08 10.05 9.48
N ARG A 10 -9.49 10.63 10.63
CA ARG A 10 -10.38 9.95 11.60
C ARG A 10 -11.73 9.55 11.02
N ASP A 11 -12.35 10.41 10.21
CA ASP A 11 -13.65 10.15 9.58
C ASP A 11 -13.56 9.16 8.40
N LEU A 12 -12.36 8.71 8.03
CA LEU A 12 -12.12 7.62 7.07
C LEU A 12 -11.80 6.30 7.77
N ASP A 13 -11.88 6.19 9.10
CA ASP A 13 -11.41 4.99 9.80
C ASP A 13 -12.12 3.70 9.34
N ASP A 14 -13.40 3.78 9.00
CA ASP A 14 -14.17 2.68 8.39
C ASP A 14 -13.54 2.23 7.05
N ALA A 15 -13.27 3.18 6.16
CA ALA A 15 -12.64 2.92 4.86
C ALA A 15 -11.18 2.44 5.01
N LEU A 16 -10.42 3.03 5.93
CA LEU A 16 -9.03 2.64 6.20
C LEU A 16 -8.96 1.24 6.79
N ARG A 17 -9.91 0.85 7.66
CA ARG A 17 -10.04 -0.51 8.19
C ARG A 17 -10.23 -1.53 7.07
N GLU A 18 -11.05 -1.23 6.08
CA GLU A 18 -11.20 -2.11 4.91
C GLU A 18 -9.91 -2.22 4.08
N ILE A 19 -9.19 -1.11 3.90
CA ILE A 19 -7.91 -1.12 3.17
C ILE A 19 -6.84 -1.91 3.96
N ARG A 20 -6.80 -1.78 5.28
CA ARG A 20 -5.91 -2.56 6.17
C ARG A 20 -6.16 -4.06 6.07
N ALA A 21 -7.38 -4.49 5.74
CA ALA A 21 -7.72 -5.90 5.58
C ALA A 21 -7.20 -6.52 4.27
N LEU A 22 -6.64 -5.73 3.34
CA LEU A 22 -6.11 -6.26 2.08
C LEU A 22 -4.80 -7.05 2.31
N PRO A 23 -4.68 -8.28 1.79
CA PRO A 23 -3.50 -9.11 2.01
C PRO A 23 -2.19 -8.46 1.56
N GLY A 24 -1.19 -8.47 2.45
CA GLY A 24 0.13 -7.91 2.14
C GLY A 24 0.17 -6.39 2.10
N LEU A 25 -0.93 -5.68 2.39
CA LEU A 25 -0.86 -4.28 2.76
C LEU A 25 -0.39 -4.14 4.22
N SER A 26 0.40 -3.11 4.48
CA SER A 26 0.80 -2.72 5.82
C SER A 26 0.77 -1.20 5.93
N GLU A 27 0.08 -0.69 6.93
CA GLU A 27 0.10 0.73 7.27
C GLU A 27 1.31 1.01 8.15
N ARG A 28 2.32 1.71 7.61
CA ARG A 28 3.56 2.01 8.37
C ARG A 28 3.41 3.23 9.26
N ARG A 29 2.51 4.13 8.88
CA ARG A 29 2.17 5.38 9.56
C ARG A 29 0.73 5.71 9.16
N PRO A 30 -0.02 6.48 9.96
CA PRO A 30 -1.39 6.87 9.62
C PRO A 30 -1.46 7.42 8.18
N GLY A 31 -2.29 6.79 7.34
CA GLY A 31 -2.47 7.13 5.93
C GLY A 31 -1.27 6.83 5.03
N VAL A 32 -0.35 5.93 5.38
CA VAL A 32 0.73 5.48 4.48
C VAL A 32 0.79 3.96 4.45
N PHE A 33 0.37 3.43 3.31
CA PHE A 33 0.24 2.00 3.06
C PHE A 33 1.30 1.52 2.09
N TRP A 34 1.86 0.37 2.43
CA TRP A 34 2.84 -0.34 1.63
C TRP A 34 2.25 -1.68 1.22
N LEU A 35 2.38 -2.02 -0.06
CA LEU A 35 2.10 -3.35 -0.56
C LEU A 35 3.41 -4.13 -0.58
N ARG A 36 3.57 -5.04 0.39
CA ARG A 36 4.80 -5.79 0.65
C ARG A 36 5.98 -4.84 0.95
N ARG A 37 6.82 -4.57 -0.06
CA ARG A 37 8.03 -3.71 0.05
C ARG A 37 7.92 -2.44 -0.80
N THR A 38 6.77 -2.18 -1.39
CA THR A 38 6.58 -1.06 -2.31
C THR A 38 5.55 -0.09 -1.72
N PRO A 39 5.82 1.24 -1.72
CA PRO A 39 4.81 2.21 -1.33
C PRO A 39 3.62 2.12 -2.29
N PHE A 40 2.41 2.06 -1.74
CA PHE A 40 1.19 1.81 -2.51
C PHE A 40 0.20 2.96 -2.43
N LEU A 41 -0.13 3.45 -1.22
CA LEU A 41 -1.10 4.51 -1.01
C LEU A 41 -0.58 5.48 0.05
N HIS A 42 -0.75 6.77 -0.19
CA HIS A 42 -0.48 7.81 0.81
C HIS A 42 -1.45 8.99 0.68
N PHE A 43 -1.64 9.73 1.78
CA PHE A 43 -2.53 10.87 1.84
C PHE A 43 -1.78 12.19 2.02
N HIS A 44 -2.26 13.22 1.32
CA HIS A 44 -1.89 14.62 1.48
C HIS A 44 -3.10 15.44 1.89
N THR A 45 -2.88 16.49 2.66
CA THR A 45 -3.92 17.48 3.02
C THR A 45 -3.57 18.83 2.42
N THR A 46 -4.58 19.51 1.86
CA THR A 46 -4.47 20.88 1.33
C THR A 46 -5.78 21.60 1.60
N GLY A 47 -5.77 22.57 2.52
CA GLY A 47 -6.99 23.25 2.97
C GLY A 47 -8.02 22.23 3.45
N ASP A 48 -9.23 22.28 2.88
CA ASP A 48 -10.39 21.47 3.28
C ASP A 48 -10.53 20.13 2.53
N PHE A 49 -9.49 19.72 1.79
CA PHE A 49 -9.53 18.48 1.03
C PHE A 49 -8.34 17.57 1.36
N ARG A 50 -8.62 16.27 1.28
CA ARG A 50 -7.63 15.21 1.33
C ARG A 50 -7.45 14.66 -0.06
N ARG A 51 -6.20 14.39 -0.41
CA ARG A 51 -5.84 13.74 -1.66
C ARG A 51 -5.18 12.42 -1.33
N ALA A 52 -5.74 11.35 -1.84
CA ALA A 52 -5.16 10.02 -1.77
C ALA A 52 -4.43 9.75 -3.08
N HIS A 53 -3.14 9.47 -2.99
CA HIS A 53 -2.33 9.07 -4.13
C HIS A 53 -2.03 7.57 -4.00
N ALA A 54 -2.61 6.78 -4.90
CA ALA A 54 -2.48 5.33 -4.91
C ALA A 54 -1.89 4.86 -6.24
N LYS A 55 -0.99 3.88 -6.19
CA LYS A 55 -0.42 3.25 -7.38
C LYS A 55 -1.47 2.49 -8.17
N VAL A 56 -1.28 2.43 -9.48
CA VAL A 56 -2.02 1.58 -10.41
C VAL A 56 -0.98 0.85 -11.26
N GLY A 57 -0.82 -0.46 -11.02
CA GLY A 57 0.28 -1.21 -11.61
C GLY A 57 1.66 -0.73 -11.14
N ARG A 58 2.49 -0.27 -12.08
CA ARG A 58 3.88 0.17 -11.82
C ARG A 58 4.01 1.66 -11.52
N THR A 59 3.01 2.47 -11.85
CA THR A 59 3.05 3.93 -11.74
C THR A 59 2.09 4.42 -10.66
N TRP A 60 2.20 5.70 -10.31
CA TRP A 60 1.20 6.36 -9.49
C TRP A 60 -0.01 6.74 -10.34
N GLY A 61 -1.22 6.39 -9.89
CA GLY A 61 -2.46 6.75 -10.58
C GLY A 61 -2.90 8.17 -10.24
N ARG A 62 -3.94 8.68 -10.90
CA ARG A 62 -4.51 10.00 -10.58
C ARG A 62 -4.89 10.10 -9.11
N GLU A 63 -4.65 11.28 -8.53
CA GLU A 63 -5.07 11.58 -7.17
C GLU A 63 -6.58 11.45 -7.02
N ILE A 64 -7.00 10.84 -5.91
CA ILE A 64 -8.41 10.72 -5.54
C ILE A 64 -8.68 11.79 -4.49
N VAL A 65 -9.60 12.71 -4.79
CA VAL A 65 -9.99 13.79 -3.88
C VAL A 65 -11.09 13.29 -2.95
N LEU A 66 -10.89 13.49 -1.65
CA LEU A 66 -11.82 13.16 -0.58
C LEU A 66 -12.03 14.42 0.29
N PRO A 67 -13.23 15.03 0.29
CA PRO A 67 -13.52 16.12 1.21
C PRO A 67 -13.48 15.63 2.67
N PHE A 68 -13.24 16.53 3.63
CA PHE A 68 -13.50 16.22 5.03
C PHE A 68 -14.99 15.94 5.26
N GLY A 69 -15.31 14.97 6.12
CA GLY A 69 -16.71 14.56 6.33
C GLY A 69 -17.32 13.86 5.11
N ALA A 70 -16.48 13.15 4.32
CA ALA A 70 -16.94 12.41 3.16
C ALA A 70 -18.12 11.48 3.50
N SER A 71 -19.15 11.49 2.66
CA SER A 71 -20.31 10.65 2.85
C SER A 71 -19.93 9.16 2.82
N ARG A 72 -20.76 8.30 3.42
CA ARG A 72 -20.56 6.85 3.37
C ARG A 72 -20.42 6.35 1.92
N ALA A 73 -21.21 6.90 0.99
CA ALA A 73 -21.12 6.55 -0.43
C ALA A 73 -19.75 6.91 -1.03
N ALA A 74 -19.23 8.10 -0.72
CA ALA A 74 -17.91 8.53 -1.17
C ALA A 74 -16.79 7.66 -0.58
N ARG A 75 -16.89 7.28 0.70
CA ARG A 75 -15.95 6.35 1.35
C ARG A 75 -15.97 4.96 0.73
N THR A 76 -17.16 4.41 0.46
CA THR A 76 -17.32 3.14 -0.24
C THR A 76 -16.75 3.19 -1.65
N ALA A 77 -17.02 4.26 -2.41
CA ALA A 77 -16.46 4.44 -3.75
C ALA A 77 -14.93 4.53 -3.73
N PHE A 78 -14.38 5.23 -2.73
CA PHE A 78 -12.94 5.28 -2.51
C PHE A 78 -12.34 3.90 -2.25
N VAL A 79 -12.92 3.10 -1.33
CA VAL A 79 -12.43 1.74 -1.06
C VAL A 79 -12.48 0.87 -2.32
N ARG A 80 -13.56 0.95 -3.11
CA ARG A 80 -13.69 0.20 -4.38
C ARG A 80 -12.57 0.56 -5.36
N GLU A 81 -12.27 1.85 -5.52
CA GLU A 81 -11.18 2.31 -6.39
C GLU A 81 -9.81 1.82 -5.89
N ILE A 82 -9.57 1.86 -4.58
CA ILE A 82 -8.31 1.33 -3.99
C ILE A 82 -8.17 -0.17 -4.22
N ARG A 83 -9.25 -0.95 -4.10
CA ARG A 83 -9.24 -2.40 -4.38
C ARG A 83 -8.90 -2.69 -5.83
N LYS A 84 -9.52 -1.99 -6.78
CA LYS A 84 -9.23 -2.12 -8.22
C LYS A 84 -7.75 -1.86 -8.51
N ARG A 85 -7.21 -0.77 -7.96
CA ARG A 85 -5.78 -0.42 -8.09
C ARG A 85 -4.85 -1.45 -7.46
N TYR A 86 -5.22 -1.97 -6.29
CA TYR A 86 -4.50 -3.03 -5.60
C TYR A 86 -4.42 -4.30 -6.45
N GLU A 87 -5.53 -4.72 -7.05
CA GLU A 87 -5.57 -5.89 -7.95
C GLU A 87 -4.63 -5.69 -9.15
N THR A 88 -4.69 -4.54 -9.83
CA THR A 88 -3.75 -4.22 -10.92
C THR A 88 -2.29 -4.24 -10.47
N CYS A 89 -2.01 -3.78 -9.23
CA CYS A 89 -0.66 -3.87 -8.67
C CYS A 89 -0.24 -5.32 -8.36
N LEU A 90 -1.15 -6.19 -7.92
CA LEU A 90 -0.85 -7.59 -7.67
C LEU A 90 -0.51 -8.35 -8.94
N GLU A 91 -1.25 -8.11 -10.03
CA GLU A 91 -1.02 -8.73 -11.34
C GLU A 91 0.36 -8.36 -11.92
N LEU A 92 0.80 -7.11 -11.69
CA LEU A 92 2.02 -6.56 -12.28
C LEU A 92 3.23 -6.62 -11.35
N GLN A 93 3.05 -7.00 -10.09
CA GLN A 93 4.18 -7.25 -9.21
C GLN A 93 4.89 -8.53 -9.66
N PRO A 94 6.22 -8.51 -9.88
CA PRO A 94 6.95 -9.74 -10.09
C PRO A 94 6.67 -10.64 -8.89
N ARG A 95 6.18 -11.86 -9.12
CA ARG A 95 6.13 -12.89 -8.08
C ARG A 95 7.50 -12.89 -7.44
N ALA A 96 7.56 -12.63 -6.13
CA ALA A 96 8.83 -12.63 -5.42
C ALA A 96 9.58 -13.91 -5.81
N PRO A 97 10.87 -13.85 -6.19
CA PRO A 97 11.61 -15.08 -6.44
C PRO A 97 11.47 -15.92 -5.17
N ARG A 98 10.95 -17.15 -5.32
CA ARG A 98 11.01 -18.15 -4.24
C ARG A 98 12.48 -18.16 -3.84
N ARG A 99 12.81 -17.75 -2.60
CA ARG A 99 14.18 -17.84 -2.11
C ARG A 99 14.62 -19.28 -2.38
N ALA A 100 15.57 -19.46 -3.30
CA ALA A 100 16.20 -20.76 -3.48
C ALA A 100 16.83 -21.12 -2.12
N PRO A 101 16.65 -22.36 -1.63
CA PRO A 101 17.32 -22.77 -0.41
C PRO A 101 18.82 -22.56 -0.62
N THR A 102 19.42 -21.80 0.30
CA THR A 102 20.85 -21.57 0.33
C THR A 102 21.52 -22.93 0.41
N ARG A 103 22.15 -23.37 -0.68
CA ARG A 103 22.87 -24.64 -0.74
C ARG A 103 23.99 -24.57 0.30
N PRO A 104 24.08 -25.49 1.28
CA PRO A 104 25.19 -25.48 2.22
C PRO A 104 26.48 -25.69 1.43
N ARG A 105 27.50 -24.86 1.73
CA ARG A 105 28.84 -25.00 1.17
C ARG A 105 29.41 -26.35 1.64
N ARG A 106 29.43 -27.36 0.78
CA ARG A 106 30.34 -28.51 0.93
C ARG A 106 31.75 -27.99 0.67
N GLY A 107 32.50 -27.74 1.73
CA GLY A 107 33.96 -27.81 1.67
C GLY A 107 34.34 -29.30 1.66
N GLY A 108 35.03 -29.72 0.60
CA GLY A 108 35.51 -31.09 0.39
C GLY A 108 36.75 -31.43 1.23
N PRO A 109 37.30 -32.65 1.05
CA PRO A 109 38.30 -33.24 1.91
C PRO A 109 39.69 -32.65 1.66
N SER A 110 40.56 -32.73 2.66
CA SER A 110 42.01 -32.56 2.50
C SER A 110 42.66 -33.82 3.06
N ASP A 111 43.07 -34.69 2.15
CA ASP A 111 44.04 -35.76 2.39
C ASP A 111 45.46 -35.18 2.42
N GLY A 112 46.36 -35.83 3.15
CA GLY A 112 47.81 -35.63 3.15
C GLY A 112 48.32 -34.82 4.35
N SER A 113 49.22 -35.29 5.20
CA SER A 113 50.20 -36.39 5.13
C SER A 113 50.39 -37.06 6.48
#